data_AF-A0A8S1ULL2-F1
#
_entry.id   AF-A0A8S1ULL2-F1
#
_cell.length_a   1.000
_cell.length_b   1.000
_cell.length_c   1.000
_cell.angle_alpha   90.00
_cell.angle_beta   90.00
_cell.angle_gamma   90.00
#
_symmetry.space_group_name_H-M   'P 1'
#
loop_
_entity.id
_entity.type
_entity.pdbx_description
1 polymer ?
#
loop_
_entity_poly.entity_id
_entity_poly.type
_entity_poly.pdbx_seq_one_letter_code
_entity_poly.pdbx_strand_id
1 'polypeptide(L)'
;MNSNETLVEQEKQVVENTENIDTTNTEQLLDFTNMFKTQKIAKPKLLNRSQQQSQQSQQQQQSTQTKEEQNNKSIINNVPRNLTITQEQMSQRRCLDVRRWYSLSRPQYQRSCGISSVVTCWNYLFSTLGVGNLNPLSQEDVIVSLGLTTEVGPHFNDVEFGCFSGNMSLISWFKNLCRLQKVQGRAYFLWKNEGDFSTPGVDRDVALQKLTSGLKTDKISFIYHAYDHYFCPIGFECTPNKQVEAFVDEIDYNDCQYWIIIAEPAKPYPMFTVRKWVDIAQDLELKYPQYINIRKMNEGIKNYKYEKGVSQHCIMAFERIDPKPKKVIEKKEKTIINEKQQMIKNNQLDQNVEQITVNNNVTEILVNDDQLKQNELQ
;
A
#
# COMPACT_ATOMS: atom_id res chain seq x y z
N MET A 1 -28.29 -30.43 -44.22
CA MET A 1 -27.09 -31.03 -43.59
C MET A 1 -26.59 -30.04 -42.54
N ASN A 2 -27.35 -29.86 -41.46
CA ASN A 2 -27.34 -30.62 -40.19
C ASN A 2 -26.21 -30.17 -39.25
N SER A 3 -26.50 -29.16 -38.40
CA SER A 3 -25.78 -28.94 -37.13
C SER A 3 -26.43 -27.83 -36.27
N ASN A 4 -27.77 -27.78 -36.15
CA ASN A 4 -28.45 -26.81 -35.26
C ASN A 4 -29.52 -27.44 -34.33
N GLU A 5 -29.58 -28.77 -34.21
CA GLU A 5 -30.58 -29.45 -33.38
C GLU A 5 -30.05 -30.00 -32.04
N THR A 6 -28.75 -29.87 -31.73
CA THR A 6 -28.16 -30.49 -30.52
C THR A 6 -28.01 -29.57 -29.30
N LEU A 7 -28.48 -28.32 -29.35
CA LEU A 7 -28.38 -27.38 -28.21
C LEU A 7 -29.72 -27.13 -27.49
N VAL A 8 -30.85 -27.54 -28.06
CA VAL A 8 -32.19 -27.31 -27.48
C VAL A 8 -32.68 -28.48 -26.62
N GLU A 9 -32.07 -29.68 -26.73
CA GLU A 9 -32.41 -30.84 -25.89
C GLU A 9 -31.58 -30.96 -24.60
N GLN A 10 -30.44 -30.25 -24.48
CA GLN A 10 -29.64 -30.26 -23.24
C GLN A 10 -30.09 -29.24 -22.19
N GLU A 11 -30.84 -28.21 -22.57
CA GLU A 11 -31.42 -27.24 -21.61
C GLU A 11 -32.75 -27.70 -21.02
N LYS A 12 -33.43 -28.70 -21.60
CA LYS A 12 -34.68 -29.26 -21.04
C LYS A 12 -34.50 -30.34 -19.99
N GLN A 13 -33.34 -31.01 -19.92
CA GLN A 13 -33.06 -32.02 -18.87
C GLN A 13 -32.53 -31.44 -17.55
N VAL A 14 -32.23 -30.13 -17.49
CA VAL A 14 -31.76 -29.47 -16.26
C VAL A 14 -32.91 -28.78 -15.50
N VAL A 15 -34.07 -28.58 -16.14
CA VAL A 15 -35.20 -27.82 -15.55
C VAL A 15 -36.25 -28.70 -14.87
N GLU A 16 -36.28 -30.02 -15.13
CA GLU A 16 -37.27 -30.94 -14.51
C GLU A 16 -36.81 -31.62 -13.20
N ASN A 17 -35.61 -31.31 -12.68
CA ASN A 17 -35.13 -31.85 -11.39
C ASN A 17 -35.15 -30.84 -10.23
N THR A 18 -35.75 -29.65 -10.43
CA THR A 18 -35.81 -28.58 -9.41
C THR A 18 -37.17 -28.36 -8.78
N GLU A 19 -38.17 -29.18 -9.10
CA GLU A 19 -39.49 -29.14 -8.45
C GLU A 19 -39.66 -30.32 -7.49
N ASN A 20 -38.92 -30.30 -6.38
CA ASN A 20 -39.25 -30.99 -5.11
C ASN A 20 -38.19 -30.70 -4.03
N ILE A 21 -37.82 -29.43 -3.86
CA ILE A 21 -37.08 -29.00 -2.66
C ILE A 21 -38.09 -28.31 -1.75
N ASP A 22 -38.46 -29.02 -0.69
CA ASP A 22 -39.24 -28.53 0.43
C ASP A 22 -38.52 -27.31 1.05
N THR A 23 -39.02 -26.11 0.77
CA THR A 23 -38.42 -24.82 1.16
C THR A 23 -38.67 -24.45 2.62
N THR A 24 -38.87 -25.41 3.52
CA THR A 24 -39.24 -25.11 4.91
C THR A 24 -38.11 -25.23 5.94
N ASN A 25 -36.82 -25.42 5.56
CA ASN A 25 -35.77 -25.55 6.59
C ASN A 25 -34.30 -25.33 6.19
N THR A 26 -33.94 -24.20 5.58
CA THR A 26 -32.51 -23.89 5.27
C THR A 26 -32.05 -22.49 5.67
N GLU A 27 -32.33 -22.10 6.91
CA GLU A 27 -31.41 -21.24 7.67
C GLU A 27 -31.03 -21.98 8.96
N GLN A 28 -30.15 -22.99 8.83
CA GLN A 28 -29.47 -23.51 10.02
C GLN A 28 -28.40 -22.50 10.43
N LEU A 29 -28.83 -21.45 11.13
CA LEU A 29 -27.94 -20.61 11.89
C LEU A 29 -27.37 -21.46 13.04
N LEU A 30 -26.14 -21.94 12.87
CA LEU A 30 -25.44 -22.67 13.92
C LEU A 30 -25.11 -21.71 15.06
N ASP A 31 -26.01 -21.60 16.04
CA ASP A 31 -25.80 -20.83 17.26
C ASP A 31 -25.01 -21.65 18.28
N PHE A 32 -23.72 -21.32 18.42
CA PHE A 32 -22.80 -21.96 19.36
C PHE A 32 -22.93 -21.43 20.80
N THR A 33 -23.79 -20.44 21.06
CA THR A 33 -23.91 -19.74 22.36
C THR A 33 -24.30 -20.68 23.51
N ASN A 34 -25.03 -21.76 23.21
CA ASN A 34 -25.47 -22.74 24.21
C ASN A 34 -24.65 -24.04 24.20
N MET A 35 -23.74 -24.23 23.25
CA MET A 35 -23.00 -25.49 23.08
C MET A 35 -22.03 -25.77 24.24
N PHE A 36 -21.60 -24.74 24.96
CA PHE A 36 -20.63 -24.83 26.06
C PHE A 36 -21.26 -24.89 27.46
N LYS A 37 -22.59 -24.81 27.58
CA LYS A 37 -23.27 -24.75 28.89
C LYS A 37 -23.47 -26.13 29.54
N THR A 38 -23.18 -27.23 28.84
CA THR A 38 -23.49 -28.59 29.32
C THR A 38 -22.44 -29.66 29.02
N GLN A 39 -21.20 -29.30 28.69
CA GLN A 39 -20.16 -30.32 28.49
C GLN A 39 -19.44 -30.65 29.80
N LYS A 40 -19.88 -31.75 30.46
CA LYS A 40 -18.95 -32.59 31.21
C LYS A 40 -17.86 -32.99 30.22
N ILE A 41 -16.59 -32.72 30.56
CA ILE A 41 -15.41 -32.94 29.72
C ILE A 41 -15.35 -34.43 29.32
N ALA A 42 -15.96 -34.79 28.20
CA ALA A 42 -15.75 -36.06 27.54
C ALA A 42 -14.54 -35.90 26.63
N LYS A 43 -13.45 -36.59 26.94
CA LYS A 43 -12.28 -36.65 26.05
C LYS A 43 -12.74 -37.13 24.66
N PRO A 44 -12.34 -36.47 23.57
CA PRO A 44 -12.73 -36.89 22.23
C PRO A 44 -12.22 -38.31 21.99
N LYS A 45 -13.14 -39.25 21.71
CA LYS A 45 -12.78 -40.59 21.26
C LYS A 45 -12.33 -40.49 19.81
N LEU A 46 -11.02 -40.52 19.59
CA LEU A 46 -10.47 -40.80 18.27
C LEU A 46 -10.99 -42.16 17.81
N LEU A 47 -11.53 -42.23 16.59
CA LEU A 47 -12.01 -43.47 15.99
C LEU A 47 -10.83 -44.44 15.82
N ASN A 48 -10.68 -45.36 16.77
CA ASN A 48 -9.79 -46.51 16.61
C ASN A 48 -10.44 -47.47 15.61
N ARG A 49 -10.01 -47.42 14.36
CA ARG A 49 -10.26 -48.48 13.39
C ARG A 49 -9.30 -49.63 13.68
N SER A 50 -9.68 -50.51 14.60
CA SER A 50 -8.94 -51.72 14.93
C SER A 50 -9.75 -52.97 14.61
N GLN A 51 -9.27 -53.74 13.65
CA GLN A 51 -9.50 -55.17 13.42
C GLN A 51 -8.57 -55.49 12.23
N GLN A 52 -7.60 -56.40 12.26
CA GLN A 52 -7.27 -57.54 13.11
C GLN A 52 -5.75 -57.72 13.08
N GLN A 53 -5.11 -58.11 14.18
CA GLN A 53 -4.13 -59.20 14.16
C GLN A 53 -3.77 -59.62 15.59
N SER A 54 -3.66 -60.93 15.71
CA SER A 54 -3.53 -61.75 16.90
C SER A 54 -2.14 -61.67 17.55
N GLN A 55 -2.17 -61.67 18.89
CA GLN A 55 -1.23 -62.35 19.80
C GLN A 55 0.26 -62.32 19.42
N GLN A 56 0.98 -61.30 19.89
CA GLN A 56 2.36 -61.39 20.37
C GLN A 56 2.66 -60.18 21.26
N SER A 57 2.41 -60.32 22.57
CA SER A 57 2.88 -59.40 23.60
C SER A 57 3.76 -60.23 24.54
N GLN A 58 5.01 -59.86 24.79
CA GLN A 58 5.29 -58.96 25.92
C GLN A 58 6.68 -58.26 25.90
N GLN A 59 7.49 -58.36 24.84
CA GLN A 59 8.81 -57.67 24.83
C GLN A 59 8.88 -56.36 24.03
N GLN A 60 7.83 -55.97 23.28
CA GLN A 60 7.80 -54.70 22.54
C GLN A 60 7.01 -53.56 23.22
N GLN A 61 6.36 -53.79 24.36
CA GLN A 61 5.47 -52.77 24.96
C GLN A 61 6.23 -51.67 25.72
N GLN A 62 7.41 -51.94 26.30
CA GLN A 62 8.19 -50.92 27.02
C GLN A 62 8.94 -49.95 26.10
N SER A 63 9.42 -50.39 24.93
CA SER A 63 10.10 -49.53 23.94
C SER A 63 9.14 -48.61 23.16
N THR A 64 7.86 -48.99 23.12
CA THR A 64 6.83 -48.27 22.35
C THR A 64 6.18 -47.17 23.21
N GLN A 65 5.96 -47.41 24.52
CA GLN A 65 5.51 -46.39 25.46
C GLN A 65 6.52 -45.24 25.63
N THR A 66 7.83 -45.53 25.66
CA THR A 66 8.86 -44.48 25.75
C THR A 66 8.95 -43.65 24.47
N LYS A 67 8.78 -44.27 23.30
CA LYS A 67 8.72 -43.53 22.01
C LYS A 67 7.44 -42.71 21.88
N GLU A 68 6.29 -43.22 22.29
CA GLU A 68 5.02 -42.48 22.30
C GLU A 68 5.01 -41.32 23.29
N GLU A 69 5.58 -41.49 24.49
CA GLU A 69 5.72 -40.40 25.46
C GLU A 69 6.73 -39.34 25.01
N GLN A 70 7.84 -39.74 24.37
CA GLN A 70 8.79 -38.81 23.77
C GLN A 70 8.18 -38.08 22.56
N ASN A 71 7.41 -38.77 21.71
CA ASN A 71 6.65 -38.13 20.63
C ASN A 71 5.57 -37.19 21.18
N ASN A 72 4.85 -37.58 22.23
CA ASN A 72 3.84 -36.73 22.84
C ASN A 72 4.47 -35.50 23.50
N LYS A 73 5.64 -35.62 24.15
CA LYS A 73 6.39 -34.48 24.66
C LYS A 73 6.91 -33.58 23.53
N SER A 74 7.38 -34.14 22.41
CA SER A 74 7.81 -33.34 21.25
C SER A 74 6.63 -32.62 20.58
N ILE A 75 5.47 -33.28 20.48
CA ILE A 75 4.22 -32.68 19.97
C ILE A 75 3.75 -31.55 20.88
N ILE A 76 3.72 -31.76 22.21
CA ILE A 76 3.33 -30.74 23.18
C ILE A 76 4.24 -29.51 23.08
N ASN A 77 5.56 -29.73 22.90
CA ASN A 77 6.52 -28.64 22.76
C ASN A 77 6.43 -27.89 21.41
N ASN A 78 5.88 -28.52 20.36
CA ASN A 78 5.76 -27.94 19.03
C ASN A 78 4.43 -27.21 18.78
N VAL A 79 3.47 -27.28 19.70
CA VAL A 79 2.21 -26.52 19.58
C VAL A 79 2.43 -25.11 20.09
N PRO A 80 2.29 -24.06 19.25
CA PRO A 80 2.36 -22.68 19.72
C PRO A 80 1.25 -22.41 20.74
N ARG A 81 1.62 -21.90 21.92
CA ARG A 81 0.69 -21.51 22.99
C ARG A 81 0.98 -20.06 23.37
N ASN A 82 -0.03 -19.39 23.94
CA ASN A 82 0.09 -18.02 24.43
C ASN A 82 0.56 -17.03 23.35
N LEU A 83 0.01 -17.15 22.14
CA LEU A 83 0.30 -16.24 21.04
C LEU A 83 -0.07 -14.80 21.42
N THR A 84 0.89 -13.89 21.32
CA THR A 84 0.74 -12.46 21.68
C THR A 84 0.63 -11.54 20.46
N ILE A 85 0.73 -12.10 19.26
CA ILE A 85 0.78 -11.32 18.03
C ILE A 85 -0.45 -10.42 17.87
N THR A 86 -0.21 -9.14 17.56
CA THR A 86 -1.27 -8.16 17.32
C THR A 86 -1.59 -7.98 15.83
N GLN A 87 -2.67 -7.25 15.55
CA GLN A 87 -3.02 -6.88 14.17
C GLN A 87 -1.94 -6.00 13.53
N GLU A 88 -1.33 -5.09 14.30
CA GLU A 88 -0.26 -4.21 13.84
C GLU A 88 0.99 -5.01 13.46
N GLN A 89 1.38 -6.00 14.28
CA GLN A 89 2.48 -6.91 13.95
C GLN A 89 2.13 -7.76 12.72
N MET A 90 0.89 -8.22 12.62
CA MET A 90 0.41 -8.96 11.44
C MET A 90 0.45 -8.12 10.15
N SER A 91 0.13 -6.83 10.24
CA SER A 91 0.22 -5.89 9.12
C SER A 91 1.65 -5.69 8.61
N GLN A 92 2.67 -6.04 9.41
CA GLN A 92 4.06 -6.02 8.95
C GLN A 92 4.38 -7.16 7.99
N ARG A 93 3.66 -8.29 8.11
CA ARG A 93 3.86 -9.49 7.31
C ARG A 93 2.97 -9.53 6.07
N ARG A 94 1.84 -8.83 6.09
CA ARG A 94 0.92 -8.77 4.95
C ARG A 94 0.21 -7.45 4.87
N CYS A 95 0.07 -6.94 3.66
CA CYS A 95 -0.56 -5.67 3.39
C CYS A 95 -1.40 -5.77 2.12
N LEU A 96 -2.66 -5.33 2.20
CA LEU A 96 -3.52 -5.09 1.06
C LEU A 96 -4.25 -3.77 1.29
N ASP A 97 -3.78 -2.70 0.66
CA ASP A 97 -4.45 -1.42 0.73
C ASP A 97 -5.58 -1.38 -0.29
N VAL A 98 -6.82 -1.57 0.18
CA VAL A 98 -8.02 -1.61 -0.67
C VAL A 98 -8.20 -0.31 -1.47
N ARG A 99 -7.67 0.82 -1.00
CA ARG A 99 -7.72 2.10 -1.74
C ARG A 99 -6.92 2.04 -3.04
N ARG A 100 -5.86 1.22 -3.11
CA ARG A 100 -5.12 0.95 -4.35
C ARG A 100 -5.99 0.21 -5.36
N TRP A 101 -6.88 -0.67 -4.89
CA TRP A 101 -7.88 -1.32 -5.73
C TRP A 101 -8.95 -0.32 -6.18
N TYR A 102 -9.51 0.50 -5.30
CA TYR A 102 -10.49 1.52 -5.69
C TYR A 102 -9.95 2.48 -6.76
N SER A 103 -8.66 2.78 -6.70
CA SER A 103 -7.98 3.66 -7.65
C SER A 103 -7.66 3.00 -8.99
N LEU A 104 -7.83 1.68 -9.13
CA LEU A 104 -7.44 0.93 -10.32
C LEU A 104 -8.27 1.37 -11.54
N SER A 105 -7.56 1.85 -12.55
CA SER A 105 -8.14 2.24 -13.83
C SER A 105 -8.37 1.01 -14.70
N ARG A 106 -9.51 0.35 -14.49
CA ARG A 106 -9.93 -0.86 -15.19
C ARG A 106 -11.40 -0.76 -15.61
N PRO A 107 -11.78 -1.17 -16.84
CA PRO A 107 -10.92 -1.71 -17.90
C PRO A 107 -10.10 -0.64 -18.61
N GLN A 108 -8.90 -0.99 -19.05
CA GLN A 108 -8.13 -0.15 -19.98
C GLN A 108 -8.69 -0.20 -21.41
N TYR A 109 -8.40 0.84 -22.19
CA TYR A 109 -8.52 0.84 -23.65
C TYR A 109 -7.42 -0.02 -24.30
N GLN A 110 -7.58 -0.29 -25.60
CA GLN A 110 -6.57 -1.02 -26.37
C GLN A 110 -5.25 -0.25 -26.36
N ARG A 111 -4.14 -0.96 -26.10
CA ARG A 111 -2.78 -0.37 -26.02
C ARG A 111 -2.60 0.74 -24.98
N SER A 112 -3.55 0.95 -24.06
CA SER A 112 -3.51 2.01 -23.05
C SER A 112 -3.00 1.56 -21.68
N CYS A 113 -2.46 0.34 -21.54
CA CYS A 113 -2.02 -0.20 -20.24
C CYS A 113 -1.13 0.77 -19.46
N GLY A 114 -0.20 1.45 -20.13
CA GLY A 114 0.68 2.44 -19.51
C GLY A 114 -0.07 3.63 -18.92
N ILE A 115 -1.01 4.24 -19.67
CA ILE A 115 -1.77 5.39 -19.16
C ILE A 115 -2.73 4.98 -18.06
N SER A 116 -3.38 3.82 -18.18
CA SER A 116 -4.28 3.27 -17.16
C SER A 116 -3.53 3.00 -15.84
N SER A 117 -2.30 2.50 -15.90
CA SER A 117 -1.45 2.33 -14.72
C SER A 117 -1.01 3.68 -14.12
N VAL A 118 -0.69 4.69 -14.93
CA VAL A 118 -0.37 6.05 -14.43
C VAL A 118 -1.57 6.70 -13.74
N VAL A 119 -2.76 6.60 -14.34
CA VAL A 119 -4.04 7.06 -13.74
C VAL A 119 -4.25 6.37 -12.40
N THR A 120 -4.02 5.05 -12.34
CA THR A 120 -4.13 4.27 -11.10
C THR A 120 -3.20 4.80 -10.01
N CYS A 121 -1.93 5.03 -10.32
CA CYS A 121 -0.97 5.58 -9.36
C CYS A 121 -1.35 7.00 -8.92
N TRP A 122 -1.77 7.86 -9.85
CA TRP A 122 -2.15 9.23 -9.52
C TRP A 122 -3.40 9.28 -8.64
N ASN A 123 -4.44 8.52 -8.99
CA ASN A 123 -5.66 8.46 -8.20
C ASN A 123 -5.40 7.93 -6.78
N TYR A 124 -4.54 6.93 -6.63
CA TYR A 124 -4.15 6.46 -5.31
C TYR A 124 -3.48 7.56 -4.48
N LEU A 125 -2.55 8.32 -5.08
CA LEU A 125 -1.73 9.28 -4.34
C LEU A 125 -2.44 10.61 -4.03
N PHE A 126 -3.34 11.05 -4.91
CA PHE A 126 -3.85 12.42 -4.88
C PHE A 126 -5.38 12.53 -4.86
N SER A 127 -6.11 11.47 -5.24
CA SER A 127 -7.57 11.53 -5.29
C SER A 127 -8.25 10.99 -4.03
N THR A 128 -9.56 11.24 -3.93
CA THR A 128 -10.46 10.71 -2.89
C THR A 128 -10.69 9.19 -2.95
N LEU A 129 -10.37 8.51 -4.07
CA LEU A 129 -10.36 7.03 -4.10
C LEU A 129 -9.16 6.44 -3.33
N GLY A 130 -8.12 7.25 -3.18
CA GLY A 130 -6.84 6.91 -2.60
C GLY A 130 -6.62 7.55 -1.24
N VAL A 131 -5.46 8.19 -1.10
CA VAL A 131 -4.98 8.83 0.13
C VAL A 131 -5.02 10.35 0.06
N GLY A 132 -5.53 10.90 -1.04
CA GLY A 132 -5.59 12.34 -1.30
C GLY A 132 -7.00 12.90 -1.15
N ASN A 133 -7.18 14.11 -1.66
CA ASN A 133 -8.42 14.88 -1.51
C ASN A 133 -8.91 15.51 -2.82
N LEU A 134 -8.22 15.25 -3.95
CA LEU A 134 -8.65 15.72 -5.26
C LEU A 134 -9.72 14.79 -5.86
N ASN A 135 -10.44 15.28 -6.86
CA ASN A 135 -11.35 14.44 -7.60
C ASN A 135 -10.57 13.36 -8.37
N PRO A 136 -11.12 12.15 -8.51
CA PRO A 136 -10.51 11.10 -9.31
C PRO A 136 -10.44 11.50 -10.78
N LEU A 137 -9.34 11.14 -11.43
CA LEU A 137 -9.17 11.32 -12.87
C LEU A 137 -9.59 10.05 -13.61
N SER A 138 -10.29 10.22 -14.73
CA SER A 138 -10.58 9.14 -15.66
C SER A 138 -9.45 8.97 -16.68
N GLN A 139 -9.46 7.87 -17.45
CA GLN A 139 -8.46 7.65 -18.51
C GLN A 139 -8.61 8.71 -19.60
N GLU A 140 -9.84 9.02 -19.96
CA GLU A 140 -10.23 9.96 -21.01
C GLU A 140 -9.77 11.37 -20.66
N ASP A 141 -10.04 11.82 -19.43
CA ASP A 141 -9.61 13.14 -18.96
C ASP A 141 -8.08 13.26 -19.00
N VAL A 142 -7.37 12.21 -18.57
CA VAL A 142 -5.90 12.18 -18.63
C VAL A 142 -5.39 12.18 -20.07
N ILE A 143 -5.99 11.40 -20.97
CA ILE A 143 -5.61 11.34 -22.39
C ILE A 143 -5.74 12.72 -23.05
N VAL A 144 -6.86 13.40 -22.83
CA VAL A 144 -7.11 14.75 -23.36
C VAL A 144 -6.19 15.77 -22.71
N SER A 145 -6.08 15.75 -21.38
CA SER A 145 -5.26 16.70 -20.60
C SER A 145 -3.76 16.61 -20.94
N LEU A 146 -3.27 15.44 -21.32
CA LEU A 146 -1.89 15.24 -21.76
C LEU A 146 -1.68 15.53 -23.26
N GLY A 147 -2.74 15.85 -24.01
CA GLY A 147 -2.68 16.11 -25.45
C GLY A 147 -2.30 14.88 -26.28
N LEU A 148 -2.65 13.67 -25.81
CA LEU A 148 -2.37 12.42 -26.54
C LEU A 148 -3.34 12.20 -27.71
N THR A 149 -4.45 12.93 -27.72
CA THR A 149 -5.36 13.03 -28.85
C THR A 149 -5.88 14.46 -28.94
N THR A 150 -6.12 14.94 -30.16
CA THR A 150 -6.76 16.23 -30.43
C THR A 150 -8.28 16.11 -30.52
N GLU A 151 -8.83 14.90 -30.60
CA GLU A 151 -10.25 14.65 -30.78
C GLU A 151 -10.91 14.17 -29.49
N VAL A 152 -11.90 14.93 -29.02
CA VAL A 152 -12.78 14.53 -27.93
C VAL A 152 -13.96 13.76 -28.55
N GLY A 153 -13.99 12.44 -28.42
CA GLY A 153 -15.02 11.60 -29.03
C GLY A 153 -14.93 10.12 -28.65
N PRO A 154 -15.83 9.25 -29.16
CA PRO A 154 -15.92 7.83 -28.80
C PRO A 154 -14.72 6.97 -29.24
N HIS A 155 -13.68 7.60 -29.80
CA HIS A 155 -12.52 6.97 -30.43
C HIS A 155 -11.32 6.82 -29.48
N PHE A 156 -11.53 6.75 -28.16
CA PHE A 156 -10.45 6.47 -27.21
C PHE A 156 -9.77 5.10 -27.45
N ASN A 157 -10.44 4.19 -28.16
CA ASN A 157 -9.86 2.93 -28.65
C ASN A 157 -8.80 3.13 -29.75
N ASP A 158 -8.90 4.22 -30.51
CA ASP A 158 -8.09 4.50 -31.70
C ASP A 158 -6.91 5.43 -31.38
N VAL A 159 -6.74 5.83 -30.11
CA VAL A 159 -5.65 6.70 -29.69
C VAL A 159 -4.31 6.02 -29.95
N GLU A 160 -3.53 6.62 -30.85
CA GLU A 160 -2.17 6.20 -31.12
C GLU A 160 -1.25 6.71 -30.02
N PHE A 161 -1.00 5.89 -29.01
CA PHE A 161 -0.03 6.18 -27.94
C PHE A 161 1.44 6.15 -28.42
N GLY A 162 1.68 6.28 -29.73
CA GLY A 162 2.96 6.11 -30.41
C GLY A 162 3.38 4.64 -30.57
N CYS A 163 4.54 4.43 -31.20
CA CYS A 163 5.20 3.12 -31.26
C CYS A 163 5.71 2.73 -29.86
N PHE A 164 4.81 2.18 -29.04
CA PHE A 164 5.09 1.70 -27.68
C PHE A 164 5.42 2.83 -26.69
N SER A 165 4.48 3.14 -25.79
CA SER A 165 4.73 4.07 -24.69
C SER A 165 5.74 3.46 -23.71
N GLY A 166 7.02 3.77 -23.89
CA GLY A 166 8.10 3.26 -23.05
C GLY A 166 8.02 3.79 -21.61
N ASN A 167 8.83 3.20 -20.72
CA ASN A 167 8.87 3.54 -19.29
C ASN A 167 9.03 5.05 -19.01
N MET A 168 9.84 5.74 -19.82
CA MET A 168 10.04 7.18 -19.69
C MET A 168 8.80 8.01 -20.02
N SER A 169 7.93 7.52 -20.91
CA SER A 169 6.64 8.17 -21.20
C SER A 169 5.75 8.16 -19.96
N LEU A 170 5.70 7.06 -19.20
CA LEU A 170 4.90 6.96 -17.98
C LEU A 170 5.40 7.95 -16.90
N ILE A 171 6.72 8.05 -16.73
CA ILE A 171 7.35 9.04 -15.82
C ILE A 171 6.99 10.47 -16.26
N SER A 172 7.07 10.77 -17.55
CA SER A 172 6.74 12.07 -18.13
C SER A 172 5.25 12.42 -17.94
N TRP A 173 4.36 11.47 -18.22
CA TRP A 173 2.91 11.63 -18.05
C TRP A 173 2.55 11.89 -16.60
N PHE A 174 3.08 11.10 -15.66
CA PHE A 174 2.84 11.35 -14.24
C PHE A 174 3.32 12.74 -13.80
N LYS A 175 4.53 13.14 -14.21
CA LYS A 175 5.07 14.48 -13.92
C LYS A 175 4.17 15.59 -14.49
N ASN A 176 3.71 15.43 -15.72
CA ASN A 176 2.82 16.38 -16.38
C ASN A 176 1.45 16.44 -15.70
N LEU A 177 0.88 15.30 -15.28
CA LEU A 177 -0.35 15.27 -14.50
C LEU A 177 -0.22 15.98 -13.17
N CYS A 178 0.87 15.72 -12.42
CA CYS A 178 1.14 16.44 -11.18
C CYS A 178 1.21 17.96 -11.42
N ARG A 179 1.88 18.40 -12.50
CA ARG A 179 1.96 19.82 -12.88
C ARG A 179 0.58 20.41 -13.21
N LEU A 180 -0.23 19.71 -14.00
CA LEU A 180 -1.58 20.15 -14.41
C LEU A 180 -2.50 20.28 -13.19
N GLN A 181 -2.43 19.33 -12.27
CA GLN A 181 -3.23 19.29 -11.05
C GLN A 181 -2.61 20.09 -9.88
N LYS A 182 -1.49 20.79 -10.12
CA LYS A 182 -0.79 21.64 -9.14
C LYS A 182 -0.38 20.91 -7.85
N VAL A 183 -0.04 19.62 -7.98
CA VAL A 183 0.48 18.78 -6.88
C VAL A 183 1.95 18.44 -7.11
N GLN A 184 2.66 18.05 -6.05
CA GLN A 184 4.06 17.63 -6.13
C GLN A 184 4.17 16.10 -6.07
N GLY A 185 4.84 15.53 -7.06
CA GLY A 185 5.15 14.10 -7.10
C GLY A 185 6.44 13.83 -7.85
N ARG A 186 7.02 12.66 -7.61
CA ARG A 186 8.19 12.14 -8.34
C ARG A 186 7.94 10.73 -8.82
N ALA A 187 8.58 10.35 -9.93
CA ALA A 187 8.59 8.97 -10.40
C ALA A 187 10.02 8.55 -10.75
N TYR A 188 10.37 7.31 -10.47
CA TYR A 188 11.72 6.76 -10.68
C TYR A 188 11.69 5.23 -10.81
N PHE A 189 12.75 4.66 -11.37
CA PHE A 189 12.95 3.21 -11.39
C PHE A 189 13.33 2.73 -9.99
N LEU A 190 12.47 1.93 -9.37
CA LEU A 190 12.77 1.28 -8.09
C LEU A 190 13.75 0.13 -8.30
N TRP A 191 13.51 -0.68 -9.34
CA TRP A 191 14.41 -1.74 -9.75
C TRP A 191 14.37 -1.97 -11.26
N LYS A 192 15.54 -1.94 -11.88
CA LYS A 192 15.78 -2.31 -13.27
C LYS A 192 17.19 -2.91 -13.37
N ASN A 193 17.29 -4.18 -13.74
CA ASN A 193 18.55 -4.91 -13.73
C ASN A 193 19.52 -4.42 -14.82
N GLU A 194 19.01 -4.19 -16.04
CA GLU A 194 19.84 -3.82 -17.19
C GLU A 194 19.15 -2.81 -18.12
N GLY A 195 19.95 -2.25 -19.04
CA GLY A 195 19.53 -1.23 -20.01
C GLY A 195 19.60 0.19 -19.44
N ASP A 196 19.00 1.12 -20.18
CA ASP A 196 18.92 2.51 -19.76
C ASP A 196 18.16 2.63 -18.43
N PHE A 197 18.66 3.50 -17.55
CA PHE A 197 18.09 3.70 -16.21
C PHE A 197 18.10 2.45 -15.33
N SER A 198 19.07 1.55 -15.55
CA SER A 198 19.39 0.50 -14.58
C SER A 198 19.64 1.09 -13.20
N THR A 199 19.43 0.28 -12.16
CA THR A 199 19.55 0.69 -10.77
C THR A 199 20.74 -0.03 -10.10
N PRO A 200 21.98 0.47 -10.26
CA PRO A 200 23.16 -0.14 -9.64
C PRO A 200 23.01 -0.27 -8.12
N GLY A 201 23.44 -1.41 -7.57
CA GLY A 201 23.38 -1.68 -6.13
C GLY A 201 21.98 -2.01 -5.60
N VAL A 202 20.98 -2.20 -6.48
CA VAL A 202 19.67 -2.75 -6.10
C VAL A 202 19.57 -4.17 -6.62
N ASP A 203 19.76 -5.13 -5.72
CA ASP A 203 19.48 -6.55 -5.97
C ASP A 203 18.01 -6.89 -5.64
N ARG A 204 17.64 -8.16 -5.80
CA ARG A 204 16.29 -8.66 -5.54
C ARG A 204 15.86 -8.49 -4.08
N ASP A 205 16.76 -8.54 -3.11
CA ASP A 205 16.38 -8.46 -1.70
C ASP A 205 16.14 -7.00 -1.31
N VAL A 206 17.02 -6.10 -1.76
CA VAL A 206 16.85 -4.65 -1.61
C VAL A 206 15.58 -4.18 -2.33
N ALA A 207 15.31 -4.69 -3.54
CA ALA A 207 14.11 -4.37 -4.28
C ALA A 207 12.83 -4.83 -3.56
N LEU A 208 12.83 -6.04 -2.98
CA LEU A 208 11.70 -6.53 -2.19
C LEU A 208 11.46 -5.68 -0.95
N GLN A 209 12.52 -5.33 -0.22
CA GLN A 209 12.42 -4.47 0.96
C GLN A 209 11.82 -3.09 0.60
N LYS A 210 12.28 -2.48 -0.50
CA LYS A 210 11.74 -1.20 -0.98
C LYS A 210 10.28 -1.32 -1.40
N LEU A 211 9.92 -2.37 -2.15
CA LEU A 211 8.57 -2.62 -2.61
C LEU A 211 7.60 -2.84 -1.44
N THR A 212 7.92 -3.76 -0.54
CA THR A 212 7.07 -4.09 0.62
C THR A 212 6.94 -2.94 1.59
N SER A 213 8.05 -2.23 1.87
CA SER A 213 8.01 -1.02 2.71
C SER A 213 7.13 0.03 2.08
N GLY A 214 7.27 0.28 0.78
CA GLY A 214 6.45 1.28 0.10
C GLY A 214 4.96 0.90 0.02
N LEU A 215 4.64 -0.38 -0.19
CA LEU A 215 3.26 -0.87 -0.22
C LEU A 215 2.53 -0.61 1.12
N LYS A 216 3.25 -0.59 2.24
CA LYS A 216 2.71 -0.22 3.56
C LYS A 216 2.48 1.28 3.75
N THR A 217 3.09 2.14 2.93
CA THR A 217 2.96 3.59 3.07
C THR A 217 1.85 4.15 2.18
N ASP A 218 1.33 5.31 2.58
CA ASP A 218 0.37 6.10 1.81
C ASP A 218 1.04 7.01 0.76
N LYS A 219 2.38 7.06 0.71
CA LYS A 219 3.11 8.05 -0.10
C LYS A 219 3.54 7.56 -1.47
N ILE A 220 3.50 6.26 -1.71
CA ILE A 220 4.09 5.64 -2.91
C ILE A 220 3.14 4.65 -3.57
N SER A 221 3.19 4.56 -4.89
CA SER A 221 2.50 3.59 -5.71
C SER A 221 3.46 3.02 -6.76
N PHE A 222 3.12 1.87 -7.32
CA PHE A 222 4.04 1.11 -8.16
C PHE A 222 3.42 0.74 -9.50
N ILE A 223 4.28 0.68 -10.51
CA ILE A 223 4.00 0.04 -11.79
C ILE A 223 5.07 -1.01 -12.04
N TYR A 224 4.65 -2.23 -12.30
CA TYR A 224 5.51 -3.32 -12.73
C TYR A 224 5.33 -3.50 -14.24
N HIS A 225 6.40 -3.30 -15.00
CA HIS A 225 6.43 -3.57 -16.44
C HIS A 225 7.01 -4.96 -16.69
N ALA A 226 6.20 -5.84 -17.29
CA ALA A 226 6.64 -7.17 -17.73
C ALA A 226 5.84 -7.62 -18.95
N TYR A 227 6.50 -8.32 -19.86
CA TYR A 227 5.89 -8.93 -21.04
C TYR A 227 4.95 -7.97 -21.80
N ASP A 228 5.51 -6.84 -22.24
CA ASP A 228 4.80 -5.82 -23.02
C ASP A 228 3.53 -5.27 -22.36
N HIS A 229 3.48 -5.30 -21.02
CA HIS A 229 2.32 -4.89 -20.25
C HIS A 229 2.69 -4.25 -18.92
N TYR A 230 1.87 -3.29 -18.49
CA TYR A 230 2.01 -2.60 -17.21
C TYR A 230 0.99 -3.10 -16.20
N PHE A 231 1.47 -3.51 -15.04
CA PHE A 231 0.69 -3.99 -13.92
C PHE A 231 0.87 -3.08 -12.70
N CYS A 232 -0.06 -3.15 -11.74
CA CYS A 232 0.00 -2.34 -10.53
C CYS A 232 0.13 -3.24 -9.29
N PRO A 233 1.32 -3.38 -8.67
CA PRO A 233 1.44 -3.99 -7.35
C PRO A 233 0.59 -3.23 -6.32
N ILE A 234 -0.29 -3.94 -5.60
CA ILE A 234 -1.22 -3.34 -4.62
C ILE A 234 -1.09 -3.90 -3.21
N GLY A 235 -0.32 -4.97 -3.03
CA GLY A 235 -0.16 -5.62 -1.73
C GLY A 235 0.86 -6.74 -1.78
N PHE A 236 1.12 -7.33 -0.62
CA PHE A 236 1.99 -8.48 -0.47
C PHE A 236 1.61 -9.34 0.74
N GLU A 237 2.08 -10.57 0.73
CA GLU A 237 2.03 -11.48 1.88
C GLU A 237 3.38 -12.18 2.07
N CYS A 238 3.88 -12.17 3.30
CA CYS A 238 5.01 -12.93 3.79
C CYS A 238 4.46 -14.17 4.51
N THR A 239 4.56 -15.33 3.85
CA THR A 239 4.06 -16.60 4.36
C THR A 239 5.23 -17.38 4.98
N PRO A 240 5.21 -17.69 6.29
CA PRO A 240 6.22 -18.57 6.88
C PRO A 240 6.23 -19.95 6.23
N ASN A 241 7.40 -20.57 6.13
CA ASN A 241 7.57 -21.90 5.56
C ASN A 241 6.97 -22.99 6.45
N LYS A 242 6.89 -22.75 7.77
CA LYS A 242 6.37 -23.70 8.76
C LYS A 242 5.01 -23.23 9.30
N GLN A 243 4.04 -24.15 9.41
CA GLN A 243 2.69 -23.82 9.86
C GLN A 243 2.65 -23.33 11.31
N VAL A 244 3.55 -23.84 12.15
CA VAL A 244 3.68 -23.42 13.57
C VAL A 244 4.12 -21.95 13.72
N GLU A 245 4.67 -21.36 12.66
CA GLU A 245 5.12 -19.96 12.62
C GLU A 245 4.03 -19.00 12.10
N ALA A 246 2.82 -19.48 11.79
CA ALA A 246 1.74 -18.64 11.23
C ALA A 246 1.41 -17.42 12.11
N PHE A 247 1.60 -17.51 13.43
CA PHE A 247 1.28 -16.47 14.40
C PHE A 247 2.45 -16.11 15.33
N VAL A 248 3.68 -16.44 14.96
CA VAL A 248 4.87 -15.94 15.70
C VAL A 248 5.12 -14.47 15.36
N ASP A 249 5.63 -13.74 16.33
CA ASP A 249 5.82 -12.29 16.25
C ASP A 249 6.82 -11.89 15.15
N GLU A 250 7.94 -12.62 15.06
CA GLU A 250 8.99 -12.40 14.06
C GLU A 250 9.23 -13.68 13.25
N ILE A 251 9.42 -13.53 11.93
CA ILE A 251 9.84 -14.60 11.04
C ILE A 251 11.17 -14.16 10.41
N ASP A 252 12.15 -15.06 10.37
CA ASP A 252 13.36 -14.84 9.58
C ASP A 252 12.98 -14.69 8.09
N TYR A 253 13.60 -13.71 7.44
CA TYR A 253 13.46 -13.47 6.00
C TYR A 253 13.72 -14.74 5.17
N ASN A 254 14.65 -15.60 5.58
CA ASN A 254 14.96 -16.85 4.88
C ASN A 254 13.93 -17.97 5.12
N ASP A 255 13.17 -17.87 6.21
CA ASP A 255 12.14 -18.85 6.60
C ASP A 255 10.73 -18.44 6.13
N CYS A 256 10.64 -17.54 5.15
CA CYS A 256 9.38 -17.12 4.57
C CYS A 256 9.42 -16.99 3.05
N GLN A 257 8.23 -17.05 2.46
CA GLN A 257 7.98 -16.81 1.04
C GLN A 257 7.16 -15.54 0.88
N TYR A 258 7.68 -14.63 0.07
CA TYR A 258 6.96 -13.41 -0.30
C TYR A 258 6.12 -13.62 -1.55
N TRP A 259 4.89 -13.15 -1.48
CA TRP A 259 3.91 -13.11 -2.55
C TRP A 259 3.51 -11.67 -2.79
N ILE A 260 3.49 -11.24 -4.05
CA ILE A 260 3.06 -9.90 -4.45
C ILE A 260 1.68 -10.03 -5.09
N ILE A 261 0.75 -9.19 -4.62
CA ILE A 261 -0.60 -9.06 -5.16
C ILE A 261 -0.54 -7.99 -6.24
N ILE A 262 -0.78 -8.40 -7.47
CA ILE A 262 -0.66 -7.56 -8.67
C ILE A 262 -2.06 -7.34 -9.25
N ALA A 263 -2.45 -6.08 -9.40
CA ALA A 263 -3.67 -5.68 -10.08
C ALA A 263 -3.44 -5.50 -11.59
N GLU A 264 -4.43 -5.93 -12.36
CA GLU A 264 -4.40 -6.03 -13.82
C GLU A 264 -5.42 -5.06 -14.46
N PRO A 265 -4.96 -4.00 -15.16
CA PRO A 265 -5.86 -3.07 -15.84
C PRO A 265 -6.57 -3.67 -17.07
N ALA A 266 -6.08 -4.78 -17.63
CA ALA A 266 -6.68 -5.42 -18.79
C ALA A 266 -7.99 -6.18 -18.49
N LYS A 267 -9.03 -5.91 -19.29
CA LYS A 267 -10.33 -6.59 -19.21
C LYS A 267 -10.28 -8.12 -19.37
N PRO A 268 -9.53 -8.72 -20.33
CA PRO A 268 -9.62 -10.15 -20.60
C PRO A 268 -8.94 -11.05 -19.56
N TYR A 269 -8.20 -10.49 -18.60
CA TYR A 269 -7.46 -11.24 -17.59
C TYR A 269 -8.11 -11.09 -16.20
N PRO A 270 -7.84 -11.99 -15.22
CA PRO A 270 -8.30 -11.80 -13.85
C PRO A 270 -7.84 -10.48 -13.24
N MET A 271 -8.65 -9.89 -12.36
CA MET A 271 -8.35 -8.61 -11.68
C MET A 271 -7.03 -8.65 -10.93
N PHE A 272 -6.81 -9.74 -10.20
CA PHE A 272 -5.65 -9.95 -9.36
C PHE A 272 -4.91 -11.19 -9.81
N THR A 273 -3.59 -11.05 -9.88
CA THR A 273 -2.67 -12.18 -9.95
C THR A 273 -1.77 -12.11 -8.73
N VAL A 274 -1.57 -13.24 -8.06
CA VAL A 274 -0.61 -13.36 -6.97
C VAL A 274 0.61 -14.12 -7.48
N ARG A 275 1.80 -13.54 -7.33
CA ARG A 275 3.06 -14.13 -7.80
C ARG A 275 4.08 -14.16 -6.69
N LYS A 276 4.91 -15.21 -6.65
CA LYS A 276 6.03 -15.26 -5.72
C LYS A 276 7.04 -14.18 -6.11
N TRP A 277 7.66 -13.56 -5.12
CA TRP A 277 8.72 -12.58 -5.35
C TRP A 277 9.85 -13.18 -6.20
N VAL A 278 10.24 -14.42 -5.94
CA VAL A 278 11.29 -15.11 -6.71
C VAL A 278 10.99 -15.19 -8.20
N ASP A 279 9.72 -15.32 -8.59
CA ASP A 279 9.29 -15.39 -9.99
C ASP A 279 9.35 -14.00 -10.65
N ILE A 280 8.93 -12.95 -9.93
CA ILE A 280 9.01 -11.56 -10.37
C ILE A 280 10.48 -11.13 -10.50
N ALA A 281 11.30 -11.50 -9.51
CA ALA A 281 12.73 -11.24 -9.51
C ALA A 281 13.42 -11.93 -10.68
N GLN A 282 13.09 -13.20 -10.94
CA GLN A 282 13.60 -13.91 -12.11
C GLN A 282 13.24 -13.16 -13.40
N ASP A 283 11.98 -12.76 -13.58
CA ASP A 283 11.57 -11.98 -14.76
C ASP A 283 12.35 -10.67 -14.94
N LEU A 284 12.59 -9.93 -13.86
CA LEU A 284 13.31 -8.66 -13.89
C LEU A 284 14.82 -8.82 -14.11
N GLU A 285 15.38 -9.94 -13.72
CA GLU A 285 16.81 -10.26 -13.88
C GLU A 285 17.15 -10.87 -15.23
N LEU A 286 16.16 -11.46 -15.93
CA LEU A 286 16.37 -12.01 -17.26
C LEU A 286 16.89 -10.93 -18.21
N LYS A 287 17.91 -11.33 -18.96
CA LYS A 287 18.56 -10.46 -19.93
C LYS A 287 17.97 -10.68 -21.30
N TYR A 288 17.90 -9.63 -22.09
CA TYR A 288 17.53 -9.78 -23.50
C TYR A 288 18.43 -10.83 -24.21
N PRO A 289 17.88 -11.73 -25.04
CA PRO A 289 16.50 -11.80 -25.53
C PRO A 289 15.55 -12.63 -24.66
N GLN A 290 15.96 -13.06 -23.47
CA GLN A 290 15.13 -13.89 -22.60
C GLN A 290 14.04 -13.09 -21.90
N TYR A 291 12.86 -13.69 -21.76
CA TYR A 291 11.74 -13.14 -21.01
C TYR A 291 10.87 -14.25 -20.42
N ILE A 292 10.09 -13.89 -19.39
CA ILE A 292 9.01 -14.73 -18.85
C ILE A 292 7.68 -14.01 -19.08
N ASN A 293 6.66 -14.77 -19.50
CA ASN A 293 5.30 -14.25 -19.51
C ASN A 293 4.68 -14.46 -18.13
N ILE A 294 4.62 -13.40 -17.31
CA ILE A 294 4.11 -13.51 -15.94
C ILE A 294 2.63 -13.93 -15.86
N ARG A 295 1.87 -13.80 -16.95
CA ARG A 295 0.48 -14.30 -17.04
C ARG A 295 0.44 -15.80 -17.32
N LYS A 296 1.50 -16.38 -17.87
CA LYS A 296 1.61 -17.77 -18.31
C LYS A 296 2.95 -18.40 -17.88
N MET A 297 3.17 -18.46 -16.57
CA MET A 297 4.40 -18.99 -15.97
C MET A 297 4.74 -20.43 -16.40
N ASN A 298 3.72 -21.22 -16.76
CA ASN A 298 3.88 -22.59 -17.25
C ASN A 298 4.61 -22.66 -18.61
N GLU A 299 4.72 -21.56 -19.34
CA GLU A 299 5.46 -21.50 -20.61
C GLU A 299 6.98 -21.39 -20.41
N GLY A 300 7.45 -21.14 -19.18
CA GLY A 300 8.87 -21.01 -18.85
C GLY A 300 9.54 -19.79 -19.49
N ILE A 301 10.88 -19.83 -19.52
CA ILE A 301 11.70 -18.79 -20.15
C ILE A 301 11.63 -18.95 -21.67
N LYS A 302 11.36 -17.84 -22.37
CA LYS A 302 11.32 -17.75 -23.83
C LYS A 302 12.32 -16.73 -24.34
N ASN A 303 12.61 -16.77 -25.63
CA ASN A 303 13.45 -15.79 -26.32
C ASN A 303 12.62 -14.94 -27.28
N TYR A 304 12.88 -13.64 -27.32
CA TYR A 304 12.41 -12.77 -28.39
C TYR A 304 12.99 -13.22 -29.74
N LYS A 305 12.24 -12.99 -30.81
CA LYS A 305 12.67 -13.34 -32.18
C LYS A 305 13.83 -12.49 -32.69
N TYR A 306 13.99 -11.29 -32.15
CA TYR A 306 15.01 -10.34 -32.58
C TYR A 306 16.33 -10.60 -31.83
N GLU A 307 17.46 -10.36 -32.51
CA GLU A 307 18.80 -10.62 -31.94
C GLU A 307 19.35 -9.43 -31.13
N LYS A 308 18.78 -8.22 -31.32
CA LYS A 308 19.23 -6.99 -30.66
C LYS A 308 18.06 -6.31 -29.94
N GLY A 309 18.30 -5.95 -28.69
CA GLY A 309 17.35 -5.26 -27.84
C GLY A 309 17.86 -5.16 -26.41
N VAL A 310 17.05 -4.55 -25.55
CA VAL A 310 17.29 -4.44 -24.12
C VAL A 310 16.00 -4.81 -23.39
N SER A 311 16.12 -5.43 -22.22
CA SER A 311 14.95 -5.71 -21.39
C SER A 311 14.26 -4.39 -20.99
N GLN A 312 12.95 -4.31 -21.20
CA GLN A 312 12.13 -3.19 -20.73
C GLN A 312 11.58 -3.41 -19.32
N HIS A 313 11.76 -4.62 -18.78
CA HIS A 313 11.16 -5.02 -17.52
C HIS A 313 11.74 -4.20 -16.38
N CYS A 314 10.87 -3.70 -15.51
CA CYS A 314 11.25 -2.89 -14.36
C CYS A 314 10.10 -2.75 -13.37
N ILE A 315 10.43 -2.36 -12.14
CA ILE A 315 9.47 -1.80 -11.19
C ILE A 315 9.74 -0.29 -11.10
N MET A 316 8.71 0.50 -11.37
CA MET A 316 8.72 1.95 -11.20
C MET A 316 7.96 2.34 -9.94
N ALA A 317 8.47 3.35 -9.24
CA ALA A 317 7.86 3.97 -8.08
C ALA A 317 7.35 5.36 -8.44
N PHE A 318 6.16 5.68 -7.95
CA PHE A 318 5.48 6.96 -8.08
C PHE A 318 5.16 7.47 -6.70
N GLU A 319 5.61 8.65 -6.33
CA GLU A 319 5.59 9.12 -4.95
C GLU A 319 5.00 10.54 -4.84
N ARG A 320 4.12 10.71 -3.86
CA ARG A 320 3.63 12.02 -3.42
C ARG A 320 4.71 12.73 -2.61
N ILE A 321 4.99 13.98 -2.96
CA ILE A 321 5.85 14.84 -2.17
C ILE A 321 4.96 15.83 -1.44
N ASP A 322 4.92 15.71 -0.12
CA ASP A 322 4.19 16.66 0.69
C ASP A 322 4.95 18.00 0.69
N PRO A 323 4.26 19.13 0.47
CA PRO A 323 4.91 20.44 0.51
C PRO A 323 5.54 20.64 1.89
N LYS A 324 6.80 21.10 1.93
CA LYS A 324 7.45 21.44 3.19
C LYS A 324 6.56 22.43 3.95
N PRO A 325 6.33 22.23 5.27
CA PRO A 325 5.58 23.20 6.05
C PRO A 325 6.27 24.55 5.87
N LYS A 326 5.51 25.56 5.40
CA LYS A 326 6.03 26.93 5.31
C LYS A 326 6.48 27.28 6.72
N LYS A 327 7.77 27.58 6.91
CA LYS A 327 8.23 28.20 8.16
C LYS A 327 7.37 29.43 8.34
N VAL A 328 6.48 29.40 9.34
CA VAL A 328 5.81 30.61 9.80
C VAL A 328 6.95 31.49 10.31
N ILE A 329 7.34 32.46 9.50
CA ILE A 329 8.15 33.56 9.98
C ILE A 329 7.18 34.28 10.91
N GLU A 330 7.29 34.02 12.22
CA GLU A 330 6.76 34.92 13.21
C GLU A 330 7.33 36.29 12.86
N LYS A 331 6.47 37.15 12.30
CA LYS A 331 6.74 38.59 12.35
C LYS A 331 6.80 38.90 13.84
N LYS A 332 8.02 38.94 14.41
CA LYS A 332 8.24 39.64 15.66
C LYS A 332 7.70 41.05 15.41
N GLU A 333 6.53 41.33 15.97
CA GLU A 333 6.10 42.70 16.17
C GLU A 333 7.25 43.41 16.87
N LYS A 334 7.89 44.33 16.16
CA LYS A 334 8.87 45.22 16.78
C LYS A 334 8.09 46.04 17.79
N THR A 335 8.22 45.68 19.07
CA THR A 335 7.79 46.52 20.17
C THR A 335 8.48 47.87 20.01
N ILE A 336 7.73 48.90 19.63
CA ILE A 336 8.17 50.30 19.59
C ILE A 336 8.24 50.78 21.03
N ILE A 337 9.28 50.37 21.74
CA ILE A 337 9.69 50.97 23.02
C ILE A 337 11.21 51.01 22.98
N ASN A 338 11.76 52.00 22.26
CA ASN A 338 13.09 52.55 22.59
C ASN A 338 13.45 53.90 21.94
N GLU A 339 12.51 54.62 21.31
CA GLU A 339 12.79 55.99 20.84
C GLU A 339 12.41 57.10 21.85
N LYS A 340 11.64 56.80 22.90
CA LYS A 340 11.39 57.76 24.00
C LYS A 340 12.45 57.79 25.11
N GLN A 341 13.34 56.79 25.18
CA GLN A 341 14.42 56.76 26.18
C GLN A 341 15.77 57.31 25.66
N GLN A 342 15.91 57.56 24.36
CA GLN A 342 17.06 58.25 23.78
C GLN A 342 16.86 59.77 23.59
N MET A 343 15.62 60.29 23.64
CA MET A 343 15.36 61.73 23.63
C MET A 343 15.44 62.40 25.02
N ILE A 344 15.42 61.63 26.12
CA ILE A 344 15.50 62.19 27.48
C ILE A 344 16.95 62.25 28.00
N LYS A 345 17.88 61.45 27.46
CA LYS A 345 19.30 61.48 27.85
C LYS A 345 20.18 62.46 27.07
N ASN A 346 19.72 63.00 25.94
CA ASN A 346 20.48 63.97 25.14
C ASN A 346 20.10 65.43 25.39
N ASN A 347 19.09 65.71 26.22
CA ASN A 347 18.72 67.08 26.62
C ASN A 347 19.27 67.52 27.99
N GLN A 348 20.18 66.74 28.59
CA GLN A 348 20.82 67.07 29.88
C GLN A 348 22.33 67.34 29.78
N LEU A 349 22.87 67.53 28.58
CA LEU A 349 24.32 67.77 28.39
C LEU A 349 24.70 69.07 27.67
N ASP A 350 23.75 69.91 27.24
CA ASP A 350 24.05 71.15 26.48
C ASP A 350 23.41 72.44 27.07
N GLN A 351 23.26 72.55 28.39
CA GLN A 351 22.90 73.82 29.05
C GLN A 351 23.81 74.15 30.24
N ASN A 352 25.13 73.99 30.03
CA ASN A 352 26.17 74.51 30.90
C ASN A 352 27.17 75.36 30.11
N VAL A 353 26.69 76.42 29.43
CA VAL A 353 27.50 77.60 29.08
C VAL A 353 26.56 78.81 29.04
N GLU A 354 26.86 79.82 29.87
CA GLU A 354 26.32 81.19 29.85
C GLU A 354 24.81 81.35 30.16
N GLN A 355 24.29 82.29 30.93
CA GLN A 355 24.74 83.37 31.82
C GLN A 355 23.42 84.08 32.19
N ILE A 356 23.26 84.56 33.44
CA ILE A 356 22.51 85.79 33.77
C ILE A 356 20.97 85.76 33.56
N THR A 357 20.18 85.72 34.65
CA THR A 357 19.40 86.87 35.18
C THR A 357 18.34 86.44 36.21
N VAL A 358 18.67 86.60 37.50
CA VAL A 358 17.91 87.35 38.54
C VAL A 358 16.44 86.95 38.87
N ASN A 359 16.33 86.39 40.09
CA ASN A 359 15.42 86.74 41.20
C ASN A 359 14.09 86.00 41.48
N ASN A 360 14.12 85.45 42.71
CA ASN A 360 13.21 85.67 43.85
C ASN A 360 11.86 84.95 43.85
N ASN A 361 11.74 84.00 44.79
CA ASN A 361 10.96 84.11 46.05
C ASN A 361 9.52 83.60 45.81
N VAL A 362 8.80 82.90 46.68
CA VAL A 362 8.82 82.57 48.12
C VAL A 362 7.59 81.62 48.22
N THR A 363 7.70 80.37 48.70
CA THR A 363 7.43 79.95 50.10
C THR A 363 6.13 79.15 50.21
N GLU A 364 6.26 77.96 50.82
CA GLU A 364 5.29 77.32 51.75
C GLU A 364 3.95 76.77 51.18
N ILE A 365 3.30 75.69 51.66
CA ILE A 365 3.43 74.80 52.83
C ILE A 365 2.33 73.70 52.74
N LEU A 366 2.62 72.50 53.29
CA LEU A 366 1.74 71.52 54.02
C LEU A 366 0.41 71.05 53.33
N VAL A 367 -0.22 69.88 53.56
CA VAL A 367 -0.07 68.72 54.45
C VAL A 367 -1.13 67.68 54.04
N ASN A 368 -0.77 66.41 54.16
CA ASN A 368 -1.51 65.23 54.60
C ASN A 368 -2.84 64.68 54.01
N ASP A 369 -2.81 63.34 54.04
CA ASP A 369 -3.75 62.38 54.64
C ASP A 369 -4.88 61.72 53.82
N ASP A 370 -4.79 60.39 53.94
CA ASP A 370 -5.84 59.44 54.31
C ASP A 370 -6.82 58.84 53.27
N GLN A 371 -6.63 57.53 53.12
CA GLN A 371 -7.57 56.44 53.45
C GLN A 371 -8.73 56.03 52.53
N LEU A 372 -8.73 54.70 52.33
CA LEU A 372 -9.80 53.72 52.47
C LEU A 372 -10.93 53.58 51.41
N LYS A 373 -10.99 52.31 50.96
CA LYS A 373 -12.12 51.36 50.95
C LYS A 373 -13.25 51.43 49.91
N GLN A 374 -13.48 50.20 49.42
CA GLN A 374 -14.75 49.47 49.24
C GLN A 374 -15.56 49.63 47.95
N ASN A 375 -15.66 48.47 47.27
CA ASN A 375 -16.85 47.79 46.75
C ASN A 375 -18.17 48.60 46.71
N GLU A 376 -18.83 48.65 45.55
CA GLU A 376 -19.93 47.75 45.15
C GLU A 376 -20.50 48.16 43.79
N LEU A 377 -20.88 47.14 43.00
CA LEU A 377 -22.00 47.06 42.05
C LEU A 377 -22.26 48.20 41.05
N GLN A 378 -22.04 47.90 39.77
CA GLN A 378 -23.14 47.74 38.80
C GLN A 378 -22.74 46.85 37.63
#